data_AF-A0AAU2CDQ8-F1
#
_entry.id   AF-A0AAU2CDQ8-F1
#
_cell.length_a   1.000
_cell.length_b   1.000
_cell.length_c   1.000
_cell.angle_alpha   90.00
_cell.angle_beta   90.00
_cell.angle_gamma   90.00
#
_symmetry.space_group_name_H-M   'P 1'
#
loop_
_entity.id
_entity.type
_entity.pdbx_description
1 polymer ?
#
loop_
_entity_poly.entity_id
_entity_poly.type
_entity_poly.pdbx_seq_one_letter_code
_entity_poly.pdbx_strand_id
1 'polypeptide(L)'
;MNPYEVARELSDRLTSIFLRDADGHRPGHGAQPRFAKDPHGKDLILFYEYFHGDNGAGLGASHQTGWTGLGAATTTPFHTLAADEWHRGGRESLRPKSHGDREEPLS
;
A
#
# COMPACT_ATOMS: atom_id res chain seq x y z
N MET A 1 -3.05 -19.38 -8.42
CA MET A 1 -2.45 -18.48 -7.43
C MET A 1 -1.07 -18.99 -7.07
N ASN A 2 -0.02 -18.35 -7.61
CA ASN A 2 1.39 -18.60 -7.27
C ASN A 2 1.85 -17.65 -6.14
N PRO A 3 3.03 -17.85 -5.52
CA PRO A 3 3.49 -17.01 -4.41
C PRO A 3 3.62 -15.51 -4.72
N TYR A 4 3.95 -15.15 -5.97
CA TYR A 4 3.99 -13.75 -6.39
C TYR A 4 2.58 -13.15 -6.43
N GLU A 5 1.60 -13.88 -6.98
CA GLU A 5 0.19 -13.48 -6.97
C GLU A 5 -0.35 -13.33 -5.54
N VAL A 6 0.02 -14.23 -4.62
CA VAL A 6 -0.32 -14.10 -3.19
C VAL A 6 0.30 -12.84 -2.59
N ALA A 7 1.59 -12.59 -2.83
CA ALA A 7 2.28 -11.44 -2.28
C ALA A 7 1.71 -10.10 -2.81
N ARG A 8 1.36 -10.07 -4.10
CA ARG A 8 0.68 -8.94 -4.72
C ARG A 8 -0.70 -8.70 -4.11
N GLU A 9 -1.53 -9.72 -4.00
CA GLU A 9 -2.86 -9.61 -3.37
C GLU A 9 -2.77 -9.10 -1.92
N LEU A 10 -1.81 -9.61 -1.15
CA LEU A 10 -1.58 -9.13 0.21
C LEU A 10 -1.13 -7.65 0.23
N SER A 11 -0.26 -7.25 -0.70
CA SER A 11 0.13 -5.84 -0.84
C SER A 11 -1.08 -4.97 -1.18
N ASP A 12 -1.89 -5.36 -2.16
CA ASP A 12 -3.09 -4.62 -2.58
C ASP A 12 -4.06 -4.45 -1.40
N ARG A 13 -4.30 -5.51 -0.62
CA ARG A 13 -5.15 -5.47 0.58
C ARG A 13 -4.59 -4.62 1.71
N LEU A 14 -3.28 -4.61 1.91
CA LEU A 14 -2.65 -3.74 2.91
C LEU A 14 -2.72 -2.27 2.50
N THR A 15 -2.51 -1.97 1.22
CA THR A 15 -2.62 -0.62 0.67
C THR A 15 -4.06 -0.11 0.71
N SER A 16 -5.05 -0.97 0.43
CA SER A 16 -6.46 -0.58 0.42
C SER A 16 -6.97 -0.07 1.76
N ILE A 17 -6.33 -0.43 2.88
CA ILE A 17 -6.67 0.10 4.22
C ILE A 17 -6.58 1.62 4.27
N PHE A 18 -5.71 2.22 3.46
CA PHE A 18 -5.44 3.66 3.43
C PHE A 18 -6.15 4.40 2.29
N LEU A 19 -6.80 3.67 1.37
CA LEU A 19 -7.51 4.27 0.24
C LEU A 19 -8.97 4.54 0.61
N ARG A 20 -9.56 5.53 -0.06
CA ARG A 20 -11.00 5.78 0.01
C ARG A 20 -11.72 4.91 -1.01
N ASP A 21 -12.86 4.35 -0.62
CA ASP A 21 -13.80 3.73 -1.55
C ASP A 21 -14.69 4.78 -2.24
N ALA A 22 -15.67 4.31 -3.02
CA ALA A 22 -16.61 5.15 -3.76
C ALA A 22 -17.46 6.06 -2.85
N ASP A 23 -17.68 5.66 -1.58
CA ASP A 23 -18.44 6.41 -0.58
C ASP A 23 -17.54 7.32 0.27
N GLY A 24 -16.25 7.39 -0.04
CA GLY A 24 -15.27 8.18 0.68
C GLY A 24 -14.79 7.55 1.99
N HIS A 25 -15.17 6.30 2.26
CA HIS A 25 -14.80 5.58 3.45
C HIS A 25 -13.42 4.94 3.30
N ARG A 26 -12.65 4.97 4.39
CA ARG A 26 -11.32 4.35 4.48
C ARG A 26 -11.38 3.25 5.54
N PRO A 27 -11.05 2.00 5.21
CA PRO A 27 -11.11 0.89 6.17
C PRO A 27 -10.35 1.19 7.46
N GLY A 28 -9.18 1.83 7.37
CA GLY A 28 -8.40 2.24 8.54
C GLY A 28 -9.15 3.11 9.55
N HIS A 29 -10.12 3.92 9.11
CA HIS A 29 -10.94 4.74 10.02
C HIS A 29 -12.03 3.94 10.74
N GLY A 30 -12.30 2.71 10.30
CA GLY A 30 -13.41 1.90 10.78
C GLY A 30 -14.75 2.65 10.64
N ALA A 31 -15.75 2.28 11.45
CA ALA A 31 -17.10 2.83 11.37
C ALA A 31 -17.24 4.29 11.88
N GLN A 32 -16.18 5.11 11.82
CA GLN A 32 -16.16 6.49 12.32
C GLN A 32 -16.63 7.49 11.23
N PRO A 33 -17.89 7.96 11.27
CA PRO A 33 -18.47 8.71 10.14
C PRO A 33 -17.82 10.08 9.95
N ARG A 34 -17.25 10.65 11.02
CA ARG A 34 -16.55 11.94 11.00
C ARG A 34 -15.43 11.97 9.97
N PHE A 35 -14.67 10.89 9.82
CA PHE A 35 -13.53 10.86 8.92
C PHE A 35 -13.89 10.52 7.47
N ALA A 36 -15.16 10.21 7.19
CA ALA A 36 -15.67 10.02 5.84
C ALA A 36 -16.46 11.26 5.36
N LYS A 37 -17.29 11.84 6.24
CA LYS A 37 -18.27 12.87 5.88
C LYS A 37 -17.84 14.30 6.19
N ASP A 38 -16.94 14.50 7.16
CA ASP A 38 -16.47 15.84 7.51
C ASP A 38 -15.47 16.33 6.42
N PRO A 39 -15.73 17.49 5.79
CA PRO A 39 -14.79 18.10 4.84
C PRO A 39 -13.36 18.26 5.37
N HIS A 40 -13.18 18.41 6.69
CA HIS A 40 -11.88 18.53 7.35
C HIS A 40 -11.27 17.18 7.71
N GLY A 41 -12.09 16.14 7.90
CA GLY A 41 -11.65 14.81 8.32
C GLY A 41 -11.31 13.86 7.17
N LYS A 42 -11.90 14.07 5.98
CA LYS A 42 -11.80 13.15 4.83
C LYS A 42 -10.38 12.96 4.27
N ASP A 43 -9.52 13.94 4.44
CA ASP A 43 -8.15 13.93 3.91
C ASP A 43 -7.12 13.58 5.00
N LEU A 44 -7.55 13.47 6.26
CA LEU A 44 -6.70 13.06 7.36
C LEU A 44 -6.40 11.57 7.24
N ILE A 45 -5.13 11.19 7.06
CA ILE A 45 -4.68 9.79 7.08
C ILE A 45 -4.11 9.49 8.46
N LEU A 46 -4.81 8.63 9.20
CA LEU A 46 -4.40 8.22 10.54
C LEU A 46 -3.60 6.92 10.51
N PHE A 47 -2.66 6.81 11.44
CA PHE A 47 -1.85 5.60 11.64
C PHE A 47 -2.15 5.02 13.00
N TYR A 48 -2.63 3.78 12.99
CA TYR A 48 -3.08 3.06 14.18
C TYR A 48 -2.01 2.09 14.67
N GLU A 49 -2.16 1.65 15.92
CA GLU A 49 -1.23 0.71 16.57
C GLU A 49 -1.31 -0.69 15.94
N TYR A 50 -2.52 -1.13 15.59
CA TYR A 50 -2.78 -2.37 14.86
C TYR A 50 -4.06 -2.26 14.03
N PHE A 51 -4.22 -3.15 13.05
CA PHE A 51 -5.40 -3.23 12.18
C PHE A 51 -6.11 -4.57 12.35
N HIS A 52 -7.43 -4.54 12.31
CA HIS A 52 -8.25 -5.75 12.34
C HIS A 52 -8.09 -6.54 11.03
N GLY A 53 -7.78 -7.83 11.12
CA GLY A 53 -7.42 -8.66 9.95
C GLY A 53 -8.55 -8.83 8.91
N ASP A 54 -9.81 -8.84 9.37
CA ASP A 54 -10.94 -9.07 8.46
C ASP A 54 -11.40 -7.81 7.72
N ASN A 55 -11.37 -6.64 8.37
CA ASN A 55 -12.00 -5.42 7.86
C ASN A 55 -11.05 -4.21 7.79
N GLY A 56 -9.79 -4.36 8.22
CA GLY A 56 -8.79 -3.30 8.16
C GLY A 56 -9.00 -2.14 9.13
N ALA A 57 -9.92 -2.25 10.10
CA ALA A 57 -10.19 -1.18 11.06
C ALA A 57 -8.96 -0.91 11.94
N GLY A 58 -8.56 0.36 12.03
CA GLY A 58 -7.49 0.81 12.90
C GLY A 58 -7.90 0.80 14.37
N LEU A 59 -7.05 0.24 15.23
CA LEU A 59 -7.30 0.04 16.66
C LEU A 59 -6.10 0.54 17.48
N GLY A 60 -6.36 0.88 18.75
CA GLY A 60 -5.36 1.49 19.64
C GLY A 60 -5.11 2.97 19.34
N ALA A 61 -3.90 3.46 19.62
CA ALA A 61 -3.56 4.87 19.43
C ALA A 61 -3.53 5.25 17.94
N SER A 62 -4.25 6.31 17.55
CA SER A 62 -4.40 6.76 16.14
C SER A 62 -3.31 7.71 15.63
N HIS A 63 -2.28 7.96 16.45
CA HIS A 63 -1.15 8.85 16.14
C HIS A 63 0.21 8.15 16.30
N GLN A 64 0.27 6.84 16.03
CA GLN A 64 1.53 6.09 16.00
C GLN A 64 2.02 5.93 14.55
N THR A 65 2.89 6.82 14.10
CA THR A 65 3.62 6.69 12.83
C THR A 65 4.85 5.76 12.99
N GLY A 66 4.63 4.59 13.60
CA GLY A 66 5.65 3.57 13.80
C GLY A 66 5.74 2.63 12.60
N TRP A 67 5.79 1.32 12.87
CA TRP A 67 5.89 0.28 11.85
C TRP A 67 4.76 0.30 10.80
N THR A 68 3.60 0.88 11.09
CA THR A 68 2.48 1.00 10.14
C THR A 68 2.80 1.86 8.91
N GLY A 69 3.81 2.75 8.99
CA GLY A 69 4.34 3.44 7.81
C GLY A 69 5.01 2.50 6.79
N LEU A 70 5.51 1.32 7.21
CA LEU A 70 6.11 0.35 6.29
C LEU A 70 5.09 -0.31 5.35
N GLY A 71 3.77 -0.24 5.62
CA GLY A 71 2.76 -0.70 4.67
C GLY A 71 2.87 0.01 3.31
N ALA A 72 3.30 1.28 3.29
CA ALA A 72 3.60 1.98 2.04
C ALA A 72 4.82 1.41 1.30
N ALA A 73 5.81 0.87 2.04
CA ALA A 73 7.02 0.31 1.47
C ALA A 73 6.79 -1.00 0.70
N THR A 74 5.74 -1.76 1.03
CA THR A 74 5.38 -2.98 0.27
C THR A 74 4.64 -2.67 -1.03
N THR A 75 4.03 -1.48 -1.15
CA THR A 75 3.32 -1.06 -2.37
C THR A 75 4.28 -0.92 -3.55
N THR A 76 5.45 -0.29 -3.35
CA THR A 76 6.39 0.02 -4.43
C THR A 76 6.84 -1.22 -5.22
N PRO A 77 7.33 -2.31 -4.61
CA PRO A 77 7.68 -3.54 -5.33
C PRO A 77 6.57 -4.07 -6.24
N PHE A 78 5.38 -4.30 -5.70
CA PHE A 78 4.33 -5.08 -6.36
C PHE A 78 3.46 -4.25 -7.32
N HIS A 79 3.49 -2.92 -7.21
CA HIS A 79 2.86 -2.02 -8.18
C HIS A 79 3.80 -1.56 -9.30
N THR A 80 5.12 -1.76 -9.17
CA THR A 80 6.09 -1.30 -10.19
C THR A 80 6.79 -2.42 -10.95
N LEU A 81 6.85 -3.65 -10.40
CA LEU A 81 7.52 -4.79 -11.02
C LEU A 81 6.52 -5.82 -11.53
N ALA A 82 6.71 -6.28 -12.77
CA ALA A 82 5.94 -7.37 -13.33
C ALA A 82 6.36 -8.74 -12.74
N ALA A 83 5.47 -9.73 -12.80
CA ALA A 83 5.72 -11.07 -12.27
C ALA A 83 6.95 -11.73 -12.92
N ASP A 84 7.14 -11.56 -14.22
CA ASP A 84 8.26 -12.14 -14.96
C ASP A 84 9.60 -11.48 -14.58
N GLU A 85 9.61 -10.16 -14.34
CA GLU A 85 10.79 -9.43 -13.87
C GLU A 85 11.19 -9.90 -12.46
N TRP A 86 10.21 -10.11 -11.57
CA TRP A 86 10.44 -10.67 -10.25
C TRP A 86 11.00 -12.09 -10.31
N HIS A 87 10.42 -12.95 -11.15
CA HIS A 87 10.87 -14.34 -11.30
C HIS A 87 12.29 -14.43 -11.88
N ARG A 88 12.68 -13.52 -12.77
CA ARG A 88 14.00 -13.51 -13.42
C ARG A 88 15.08 -12.86 -12.56
N GLY A 89 14.76 -11.74 -11.91
CA GLY A 89 15.72 -10.90 -11.17
C GLY A 89 15.71 -11.08 -9.65
N GLY A 90 14.70 -11.73 -9.08
CA GLY A 90 14.56 -11.88 -7.63
C GLY A 90 14.63 -10.53 -6.91
N ARG A 91 15.38 -10.46 -5.81
CA ARG A 91 15.58 -9.20 -5.05
C ARG A 91 16.33 -8.12 -5.83
N GLU A 92 17.11 -8.48 -6.84
CA GLU A 92 17.87 -7.51 -7.64
C GLU A 92 16.93 -6.64 -8.49
N SER A 93 15.74 -7.15 -8.83
CA SER A 93 14.70 -6.39 -9.53
C SER A 93 14.20 -5.16 -8.76
N LEU A 94 14.39 -5.13 -7.42
CA LEU A 94 14.01 -4.00 -6.57
C LEU A 94 15.01 -2.84 -6.61
N ARG A 95 16.19 -3.04 -7.21
CA ARG A 95 17.19 -1.97 -7.30
C ARG A 95 16.78 -0.97 -8.39
N PRO A 96 16.86 0.34 -8.10
CA PRO A 96 16.60 1.33 -9.13
C PRO A 96 17.58 1.11 -10.29
N LYS A 97 17.05 0.98 -11.51
CA LYS A 97 17.88 0.89 -12.72
C LYS A 97 18.74 2.14 -12.81
N SER A 98 20.04 1.97 -13.04
CA SER A 98 20.95 3.11 -13.15
C SER A 98 20.60 3.91 -14.41
N HIS A 99 20.90 5.20 -14.43
CA HIS A 99 20.55 6.07 -15.56
C HIS A 99 21.19 5.62 -16.89
N GLY A 100 22.19 4.73 -16.86
CA GLY A 100 22.85 4.15 -18.04
C GLY A 100 22.22 2.87 -18.60
N ASP A 101 21.19 2.31 -17.95
CA ASP A 101 20.56 1.04 -18.37
C ASP A 101 19.29 1.24 -19.22
N ARG A 102 18.91 2.49 -19.51
CA ARG A 102 17.85 2.79 -20.48
C ARG A 102 18.50 2.90 -21.85
N GLU A 103 18.34 1.87 -22.69
CA GLU A 103 18.68 2.01 -24.10
C GLU A 103 17.88 3.18 -24.69
N GLU A 104 18.60 4.24 -25.06
CA GLU A 104 18.08 5.33 -25.88
C GLU A 104 17.48 4.71 -27.16
N PRO A 105 16.25 5.06 -27.55
CA PRO A 105 15.72 4.61 -28.83
C PRO A 105 16.58 5.24 -29.92
N LEU A 106 17.27 4.40 -30.69
CA LEU A 106 18.06 4.80 -31.85
C LEU A 106 17.24 5.77 -32.72
N SER A 107 17.77 6.99 -32.90
CA SER A 107 17.18 8.03 -33.77
C SER A 107 17.16 7.61 -35.23
#